data_AF-A0A0G1AZ35-F1
#
_entry.id   AF-A0A0G1AZ35-F1
#
_cell.length_a   1.000
_cell.length_b   1.000
_cell.length_c   1.000
_cell.angle_alpha   90.00
_cell.angle_beta   90.00
_cell.angle_gamma   90.00
#
_symmetry.space_group_name_H-M   'P 1'
#
loop_
_entity.id
_entity.type
_entity.pdbx_description
1 polymer ?
#
loop_
_entity_poly.entity_id
_entity_poly.type
_entity_poly.pdbx_seq_one_letter_code
_entity_poly.pdbx_strand_id
1 'polypeptide(L)'
;VEPSANCPNGTRGRLGVYEILEINDGIRAAILDSADESIIHKIARENGMLSLKEDTIIKAMQKIIPFEEVAQIGGLMNVEEEKEEEEEKEEKTLEVILEESNEPKNTTRSDDGIASFERDLV
;
A
#
# COMPACT_ATOMS: atom_id res chain seq x y z
N VAL A 1 -20.95 16.72 -25.25
CA VAL A 1 -20.26 16.64 -26.55
C VAL A 1 -21.32 16.82 -27.62
N GLU A 2 -21.22 17.83 -28.50
CA GLU A 2 -22.29 18.12 -29.47
C GLU A 2 -21.79 17.92 -30.91
N PRO A 3 -22.49 17.10 -31.71
CA PRO A 3 -22.24 16.97 -33.14
C PRO A 3 -22.35 18.30 -33.88
N SER A 4 -21.48 18.51 -34.86
CA SER A 4 -21.58 19.66 -35.78
C SER A 4 -21.28 19.23 -37.22
N ALA A 5 -21.64 20.06 -38.20
CA ALA A 5 -21.39 19.77 -39.62
C ALA A 5 -19.91 19.46 -39.93
N ASN A 6 -18.98 20.05 -39.17
CA ASN A 6 -17.54 19.83 -39.33
C ASN A 6 -16.98 18.69 -38.45
N CYS A 7 -17.72 18.29 -37.41
CA CYS A 7 -17.34 17.23 -36.46
C CYS A 7 -18.57 16.38 -36.12
N PRO A 8 -18.94 15.40 -36.96
CA PRO A 8 -20.14 14.59 -36.76
C PRO A 8 -20.18 13.83 -35.43
N ASN A 9 -19.01 13.43 -34.92
CA ASN A 9 -18.88 12.69 -33.66
C ASN A 9 -18.78 13.60 -32.42
N GLY A 10 -18.78 14.93 -32.60
CA GLY A 10 -18.60 15.90 -31.50
C GLY A 10 -17.18 15.98 -30.94
N THR A 11 -16.28 15.07 -31.31
CA THR A 11 -14.85 15.08 -30.98
C THR A 11 -13.99 15.18 -32.24
N ARG A 12 -12.78 15.73 -32.14
CA ARG A 12 -11.83 15.81 -33.25
C ARG A 12 -10.39 15.64 -32.76
N GLY A 13 -9.66 14.76 -33.42
CA GLY A 13 -8.29 14.42 -33.05
C GLY A 13 -8.22 13.39 -31.93
N ARG A 14 -7.01 13.13 -31.44
CA ARG A 14 -6.73 12.27 -30.29
C ARG A 14 -5.73 12.98 -29.38
N LEU A 15 -5.91 12.83 -28.08
CA LEU A 15 -5.02 13.36 -27.06
C LEU A 15 -4.42 12.17 -26.30
N GLY A 16 -3.12 12.22 -26.03
CA GLY A 16 -2.47 11.20 -25.19
C GLY A 16 -2.86 11.36 -23.73
N VAL A 17 -3.06 10.23 -23.06
CA VAL A 17 -3.17 10.10 -21.60
C VAL A 17 -1.95 9.32 -21.13
N TYR A 18 -1.36 9.75 -20.02
CA TYR A 18 -0.06 9.25 -19.58
C TYR A 18 -0.08 8.86 -18.11
N GLU A 19 0.65 7.79 -17.83
CA GLU A 19 1.08 7.38 -16.51
C GLU A 19 2.59 7.26 -16.58
N ILE A 20 3.28 8.09 -15.81
CA ILE A 20 4.73 8.26 -15.93
C ILE A 20 5.36 7.90 -14.60
N LEU A 21 6.09 6.80 -14.60
CA LEU A 21 6.94 6.40 -13.48
C LEU A 21 8.31 7.07 -13.60
N GLU A 22 8.56 8.05 -12.75
CA GLU A 22 9.88 8.69 -12.65
C GLU A 22 10.83 7.83 -11.81
N ILE A 23 12.00 7.49 -12.37
CA ILE A 23 13.03 6.71 -11.66
C ILE A 23 13.85 7.64 -10.76
N ASN A 24 13.31 7.93 -9.58
CA ASN A 24 14.02 8.63 -8.52
C ASN A 24 14.88 7.67 -7.68
N ASP A 25 15.58 8.19 -6.67
CA ASP A 25 16.49 7.38 -5.84
C ASP A 25 15.76 6.31 -5.02
N GLY A 26 14.52 6.57 -4.59
CA GLY A 26 13.69 5.60 -3.87
C GLY A 26 13.29 4.42 -4.77
N ILE A 27 12.81 4.70 -5.98
CA ILE A 27 12.48 3.68 -6.98
C ILE A 27 13.75 2.93 -7.42
N ARG A 28 14.88 3.62 -7.57
CA ARG A 28 16.16 2.99 -7.92
C ARG A 28 16.61 1.97 -6.87
N ALA A 29 16.52 2.33 -5.59
CA ALA A 29 16.84 1.41 -4.50
C ALA A 29 15.91 0.20 -4.51
N ALA A 30 14.60 0.43 -4.63
CA ALA A 30 13.60 -0.65 -4.71
C ALA A 30 13.86 -1.62 -5.89
N ILE A 31 14.27 -1.11 -7.05
CA ILE A 31 14.64 -1.95 -8.20
C ILE A 31 15.90 -2.79 -7.90
N LEU A 32 16.92 -2.20 -7.26
CA LEU A 32 18.14 -2.93 -6.91
C LEU A 32 17.88 -4.05 -5.91
N ASP A 33 16.94 -3.83 -4.99
CA ASP A 33 16.52 -4.81 -3.99
C ASP A 33 15.49 -5.82 -4.53
N SER A 34 15.13 -5.74 -5.82
CA SER A 34 14.10 -6.59 -6.45
C SER A 34 12.76 -6.56 -5.72
N ALA A 35 12.36 -5.38 -5.25
CA ALA A 35 11.09 -5.18 -4.55
C ALA A 35 9.87 -5.53 -5.43
N ASP A 36 8.81 -5.96 -4.78
CA ASP A 36 7.53 -6.26 -5.44
C ASP A 36 6.90 -5.02 -6.08
N GLU A 37 6.04 -5.25 -7.07
CA GLU A 37 5.35 -4.19 -7.81
C GLU A 37 4.53 -3.27 -6.89
N SER A 38 3.86 -3.82 -5.87
CA SER A 38 3.06 -3.05 -4.92
C SER A 38 3.90 -2.01 -4.15
N ILE A 39 5.13 -2.38 -3.78
CA ILE A 39 6.07 -1.49 -3.09
C ILE A 39 6.52 -0.37 -4.03
N ILE A 40 6.91 -0.71 -5.26
CA ILE A 40 7.33 0.27 -6.27
C ILE A 40 6.17 1.23 -6.59
N HIS A 41 4.96 0.70 -6.74
CA HIS A 41 3.76 1.49 -6.98
C HIS A 41 3.47 2.44 -5.81
N LYS A 42 3.52 1.96 -4.56
CA LYS A 42 3.35 2.80 -3.38
C LYS A 42 4.35 3.97 -3.33
N ILE A 43 5.64 3.69 -3.53
CA ILE A 43 6.68 4.72 -3.58
C ILE A 43 6.39 5.71 -4.70
N ALA A 44 5.97 5.25 -5.87
CA ALA A 44 5.64 6.12 -6.99
C ALA A 44 4.44 7.04 -6.68
N ARG A 45 3.40 6.50 -6.04
CA ARG A 45 2.21 7.24 -5.61
C ARG A 45 2.53 8.30 -4.56
N GLU A 46 3.35 7.97 -3.57
CA GLU A 46 3.83 8.93 -2.56
C GLU A 46 4.65 10.06 -3.18
N ASN A 47 5.37 9.78 -4.27
CA ASN A 47 6.11 10.77 -5.05
C ASN A 47 5.26 11.54 -6.06
N GLY A 48 3.94 11.35 -6.06
CA GLY A 48 3.00 12.12 -6.90
C GLY A 48 2.78 11.57 -8.30
N MET A 49 3.13 10.31 -8.57
CA MET A 49 2.78 9.65 -9.83
C MET A 49 1.26 9.62 -10.02
N LEU A 50 0.78 10.14 -11.15
CA LEU A 50 -0.62 10.04 -11.55
C LEU A 50 -0.86 8.76 -12.35
N SER A 51 -1.95 8.06 -12.02
CA SER A 51 -2.46 6.96 -12.82
C SER A 51 -3.08 7.45 -14.13
N LEU A 52 -3.18 6.57 -15.13
CA LEU A 52 -3.87 6.84 -16.39
C LEU A 52 -5.27 7.42 -16.17
N LYS A 53 -6.01 6.89 -15.19
CA LYS A 53 -7.37 7.33 -14.89
C LYS A 53 -7.40 8.74 -14.32
N GLU A 54 -6.49 9.08 -13.42
CA GLU A 54 -6.43 10.42 -12.81
C GLU A 54 -6.06 11.48 -13.84
N ASP A 55 -5.07 11.22 -14.70
CA ASP A 55 -4.71 12.12 -15.81
C ASP A 55 -5.91 12.34 -16.75
N THR A 56 -6.68 11.28 -17.01
CA THR A 56 -7.93 11.37 -17.80
C THR A 56 -8.98 12.23 -17.10
N ILE A 57 -9.22 12.04 -15.81
CA ILE A 57 -10.17 12.84 -15.02
C ILE A 57 -9.77 14.31 -15.05
N ILE A 58 -8.49 14.63 -14.86
CA ILE A 58 -7.97 16.00 -14.91
C ILE A 58 -8.27 16.63 -16.28
N LYS A 59 -8.00 15.92 -17.38
CA LYS A 59 -8.26 16.39 -18.75
C LYS A 59 -9.75 16.56 -19.04
N ALA A 60 -10.60 15.68 -18.48
CA ALA A 60 -12.05 15.79 -18.60
C ALA A 60 -12.60 17.00 -17.85
N MET A 61 -12.11 17.25 -16.62
CA MET A 61 -12.46 18.43 -15.83
C MET A 61 -12.03 19.74 -16.52
N GLN A 62 -10.92 19.72 -17.25
CA GLN A 62 -10.45 20.83 -18.08
C GLN A 62 -11.22 20.98 -19.40
N LYS A 63 -12.23 20.13 -19.66
CA LYS A 63 -13.05 20.10 -20.89
C LYS A 63 -12.24 19.86 -22.16
N ILE A 64 -11.06 19.23 -22.05
CA ILE A 64 -10.23 18.88 -23.20
C ILE A 64 -10.75 17.60 -23.85
N ILE A 65 -11.21 16.65 -23.02
CA ILE A 65 -11.87 15.41 -23.44
C ILE A 65 -13.28 15.32 -22.85
N PRO A 66 -14.19 14.60 -23.50
CA PRO A 66 -15.49 14.30 -22.93
C PRO A 66 -15.37 13.37 -21.71
N PHE A 67 -16.28 13.51 -20.75
CA PHE A 67 -16.23 12.74 -19.50
C PHE A 67 -16.46 11.24 -19.74
N GLU A 68 -17.15 10.91 -20.82
CA GLU A 68 -17.42 9.55 -21.28
C GLU A 68 -16.13 8.76 -21.58
N GLU A 69 -15.03 9.44 -21.91
CA GLU A 69 -13.71 8.81 -22.14
C GLU A 69 -13.09 8.27 -20.85
N VAL A 70 -13.45 8.82 -19.68
CA VAL A 70 -12.93 8.36 -18.38
C VAL A 70 -13.29 6.89 -18.13
N ALA A 71 -14.45 6.44 -18.59
CA ALA A 71 -14.87 5.05 -18.45
C ALA A 71 -14.17 4.10 -19.43
N GLN A 72 -13.56 4.64 -20.51
CA GLN A 72 -12.86 3.84 -21.52
C GLN A 72 -11.39 3.61 -21.16
N ILE A 73 -10.84 4.40 -20.23
CA ILE A 73 -9.43 4.38 -19.85
C ILE A 73 -9.25 3.69 -18.49
N GLY A 74 -8.34 2.72 -18.43
CA GLY A 74 -8.06 1.94 -17.23
C GLY A 74 -9.01 0.76 -17.07
N GLY A 75 -8.85 -0.26 -17.92
CA GLY A 75 -9.62 -1.51 -17.86
C GLY A 75 -9.70 -2.06 -16.44
N LEU A 76 -10.91 -2.51 -16.07
CA LEU A 76 -11.36 -3.11 -14.81
C LEU A 76 -10.63 -2.68 -13.53
N MET A 77 -11.40 -2.09 -12.62
CA MET A 77 -11.01 -1.79 -11.24
C MET A 77 -10.40 -3.02 -10.55
N ASN A 78 -9.08 -3.06 -10.43
CA ASN A 78 -8.43 -3.74 -9.32
C ASN A 78 -8.25 -2.67 -8.24
N VAL A 79 -9.33 -2.44 -7.49
CA VAL A 79 -9.16 -2.05 -6.10
C VAL A 79 -8.65 -3.32 -5.44
N GLU A 80 -7.33 -3.56 -5.48
CA GLU A 80 -6.77 -4.56 -4.60
C GLU A 80 -6.98 -4.01 -3.19
N GLU A 81 -7.73 -4.79 -2.42
CA GLU A 81 -8.12 -4.52 -1.07
C GLU A 81 -6.86 -4.57 -0.20
N GLU A 82 -6.12 -3.46 -0.11
CA GLU A 82 -4.97 -3.31 0.81
C GLU A 82 -5.39 -3.38 2.30
N LYS A 83 -6.63 -3.79 2.60
CA LYS A 83 -7.15 -3.92 3.97
C LYS A 83 -6.84 -5.27 4.61
N GLU A 84 -6.53 -6.30 3.85
CA GLU A 84 -6.40 -7.66 4.41
C GLU A 84 -5.04 -7.90 5.11
N GLU A 85 -3.96 -7.20 4.74
CA GLU A 85 -2.63 -7.47 5.30
C GLU A 85 -2.33 -6.80 6.66
N GLU A 86 -3.04 -5.74 7.02
CA GLU A 86 -2.88 -5.10 8.34
C GLU A 86 -3.67 -5.85 9.42
N GLU A 87 -4.87 -6.35 9.10
CA GLU A 87 -5.70 -7.14 10.03
C GLU A 87 -5.05 -8.48 10.37
N GLU A 88 -4.44 -9.18 9.40
CA GLU A 88 -3.79 -10.48 9.66
C GLU A 88 -2.55 -10.36 10.56
N LYS A 89 -1.81 -9.24 10.46
CA LYS A 89 -0.64 -8.98 11.33
C LYS A 89 -1.09 -8.69 12.76
N GLU A 90 -2.16 -7.93 12.94
CA GLU A 90 -2.67 -7.58 14.26
C GLU A 90 -3.26 -8.82 14.96
N GLU A 91 -4.06 -9.64 14.26
CA GLU A 91 -4.58 -10.91 14.81
C GLU A 91 -3.46 -11.88 15.19
N LYS A 92 -2.45 -12.03 14.33
CA LYS A 92 -1.31 -12.92 14.59
C LYS A 92 -0.45 -12.45 15.76
N THR A 93 -0.30 -11.13 15.95
CA THR A 93 0.39 -10.60 17.14
C THR A 93 -0.43 -10.83 18.42
N LEU A 94 -1.75 -10.71 18.36
CA LEU A 94 -2.63 -10.95 19.51
C LEU A 94 -2.67 -12.44 19.88
N GLU A 95 -2.69 -13.35 18.90
CA GLU A 95 -2.60 -14.80 19.14
C GLU A 95 -1.27 -15.19 19.79
N VAL A 96 -0.15 -14.66 19.30
CA VAL A 96 1.18 -14.89 19.89
C VAL A 96 1.23 -14.39 21.34
N ILE A 97 0.66 -13.23 21.63
CA ILE A 97 0.60 -12.67 23.00
C ILE A 97 -0.28 -13.53 23.92
N LEU A 98 -1.38 -14.08 23.41
CA LEU A 98 -2.28 -14.94 24.19
C LEU A 98 -1.64 -16.31 24.46
N GLU A 99 -0.87 -16.87 23.52
CA GLU A 99 -0.13 -18.12 23.73
C GLU A 99 0.98 -17.99 24.78
N GLU A 100 1.75 -16.88 24.78
CA GLU A 100 2.80 -16.63 25.79
C GLU A 100 2.23 -16.43 27.21
N SER A 101 0.97 -15.99 27.34
CA SER A 101 0.33 -15.78 28.64
C SER A 101 -0.17 -17.07 29.33
N ASN A 102 -0.19 -18.19 28.60
CA ASN A 102 -0.75 -19.47 29.05
C ASN A 102 0.29 -20.50 29.49
N GLU A 103 1.58 -20.13 29.56
CA GLU A 103 2.56 -20.97 30.26
C GLU A 103 2.21 -21.03 31.75
N PRO A 104 1.96 -22.22 32.32
CA PRO A 104 1.69 -22.34 33.75
C PRO A 104 2.94 -21.87 34.49
N LYS A 105 2.81 -20.78 35.26
CA LYS A 105 3.82 -20.39 36.26
C LYS A 105 4.05 -21.60 37.15
N ASN A 106 5.14 -22.33 36.87
CA ASN A 106 5.60 -23.43 37.67
C ASN A 106 5.91 -22.85 39.05
N THR A 107 4.97 -23.06 39.96
CA THR A 107 5.11 -22.80 41.38
C THR A 107 6.11 -23.80 41.93
N THR A 108 7.38 -23.42 41.97
CA THR A 108 8.35 -24.10 42.82
C THR A 108 8.59 -23.27 44.07
N ARG A 109 8.12 -23.86 45.18
CA ARG A 109 8.79 -23.93 46.48
C ARG A 109 8.42 -22.88 47.52
N SER A 110 7.24 -23.09 48.12
CA SER A 110 7.13 -23.00 49.58
C SER A 110 7.98 -24.10 50.22
N ASP A 111 8.57 -23.75 51.37
CA ASP A 111 9.31 -24.60 52.33
C ASP A 111 10.83 -24.67 52.09
N ASP A 112 11.57 -23.71 52.68
CA ASP A 112 12.19 -23.88 54.01
C ASP A 112 13.37 -22.91 54.24
N GLY A 113 13.40 -22.29 55.43
CA GLY A 113 14.65 -22.05 56.15
C GLY A 113 15.37 -20.71 55.94
N ILE A 114 15.04 -19.74 56.80
CA ILE A 114 16.01 -18.73 57.26
C ILE A 114 17.09 -19.48 58.06
N ALA A 115 18.33 -19.54 57.55
CA ALA A 115 19.52 -19.83 58.36
C ALA A 115 20.79 -19.28 57.69
N SER A 116 21.23 -18.12 58.18
CA SER A 116 22.62 -17.78 58.56
C SER A 116 23.79 -18.60 57.99
N PHE A 117 24.73 -17.97 57.28
CA PHE A 117 26.18 -18.05 57.58
C PHE A 117 27.01 -17.06 56.74
N GLU A 118 27.97 -16.39 57.39
CA GLU A 118 28.97 -15.48 56.81
C GLU A 118 30.03 -16.21 55.96
N ARG A 119 30.88 -15.41 55.25
CA ARG A 119 32.24 -15.70 54.75
C ARG A 119 32.32 -16.57 53.47
N ASP A 120 33.09 -16.29 52.42
CA ASP A 120 34.36 -15.53 52.27
C ASP A 120 34.48 -14.89 50.87
N LEU A 121 35.07 -13.69 50.83
CA LEU A 121 35.75 -13.15 49.64
C LEU A 121 37.16 -13.77 49.60
N VAL A 122 37.53 -14.32 48.45
CA VAL A 122 38.93 -14.42 47.97
C VAL A 122 39.03 -13.57 46.72
#